data_AF-A0A7C1N222-F1
#
_entry.id   AF-A0A7C1N222-F1
#
_cell.length_a   1.000
_cell.length_b   1.000
_cell.length_c   1.000
_cell.angle_alpha   90.00
_cell.angle_beta   90.00
_cell.angle_gamma   90.00
#
_symmetry.space_group_name_H-M   'P 1'
#
loop_
_entity.id
_entity.type
_entity.pdbx_description
1 polymer ?
#
loop_
_entity_poly.entity_id
_entity_poly.type
_entity_poly.pdbx_seq_one_letter_code
_entity_poly.pdbx_strand_id
1 'polypeptide(L)' 'MNKKIILYAIVGIIVLGLVLVTIFPGIVSFKDSPATGGFVDDKCSPTPGYTEEAWREHMSHHPEMYKECLG' A
#
# COMPACT_ATOMS: atom_id res chain seq x y z
N MET A 1 19.94 -27.43 -5.54
CA MET A 1 19.20 -26.79 -4.41
C MET A 1 18.36 -27.83 -3.70
N ASN A 2 18.36 -27.84 -2.37
CA ASN A 2 17.53 -28.78 -1.61
C ASN A 2 16.05 -28.43 -1.80
N LYS A 3 15.23 -29.40 -2.22
CA LYS A 3 13.78 -29.23 -2.42
C LYS A 3 13.06 -28.63 -1.21
N LYS A 4 13.53 -28.92 0.01
CA LYS A 4 13.02 -28.34 1.25
C LYS A 4 13.33 -26.85 1.39
N ILE A 5 14.53 -26.44 0.99
CA ILE A 5 14.95 -25.02 1.02
C ILE A 5 14.11 -24.21 0.03
N ILE A 6 13.84 -24.75 -1.16
CA ILE A 6 12.95 -24.11 -2.15
C ILE A 6 11.55 -23.94 -1.58
N LEU A 7 10.99 -24.99 -0.96
CA LEU A 7 9.67 -24.95 -0.34
C LEU A 7 9.59 -23.87 0.75
N TYR A 8 10.57 -23.82 1.66
CA TYR A 8 10.58 -22.82 2.73
C TYR A 8 10.76 -21.39 2.21
N ALA A 9 11.55 -21.19 1.16
CA ALA A 9 11.68 -19.89 0.52
C ALA A 9 10.35 -19.40 -0.06
N ILE A 10 9.62 -20.27 -0.76
CA ILE A 10 8.30 -19.93 -1.33
C ILE A 10 7.29 -19.62 -0.22
N VAL A 11 7.21 -20.46 0.81
CA VAL A 11 6.32 -20.24 1.96
C VAL A 11 6.66 -18.93 2.66
N GLY A 12 7.95 -18.64 2.87
CA GLY A 12 8.41 -17.39 3.45
C GLY A 12 7.97 -16.16 2.66
N ILE A 13 8.08 -16.21 1.32
CA ILE A 13 7.63 -15.12 0.44
C ILE A 13 6.11 -14.93 0.53
N ILE A 14 5.33 -16.03 0.55
CA ILE A 14 3.87 -15.96 0.67
C ILE A 14 3.47 -15.34 2.01
N VAL A 15 4.07 -15.80 3.12
CA VAL A 15 3.79 -15.26 4.46
C VAL A 15 4.18 -13.78 4.54
N LEU A 16 5.34 -13.40 4.00
CA LEU A 16 5.77 -12.01 3.96
C LEU A 16 4.80 -11.15 3.14
N GLY A 17 4.36 -11.63 1.97
CA GLY A 17 3.35 -10.97 1.17
C GLY A 17 2.06 -10.73 1.95
N LEU A 18 1.54 -11.75 2.63
CA LEU A 18 0.33 -11.62 3.45
C LEU A 18 0.49 -10.61 4.59
N VAL A 19 1.65 -10.58 5.26
CA VAL A 19 1.94 -9.59 6.31
C VAL A 19 1.95 -8.17 5.73
N LEU A 20 2.57 -7.97 4.56
CA LEU A 20 2.60 -6.65 3.93
C LEU A 20 1.20 -6.18 3.50
N VAL A 21 0.36 -7.07 2.98
CA VAL A 21 -1.03 -6.74 2.59
C VAL A 21 -1.92 -6.40 3.78
N THR A 22 -1.70 -7.06 4.92
CA THR A 22 -2.49 -6.80 6.13
C THR A 22 -2.10 -5.52 6.84
N ILE A 23 -0.82 -5.16 6.85
CA ILE A 23 -0.31 -3.94 7.50
C ILE A 23 -0.45 -2.71 6.60
N PHE A 24 -0.28 -2.88 5.28
CA PHE A 24 -0.33 -1.80 4.31
C PHE A 24 -1.40 -2.07 3.25
N PRO A 25 -2.70 -1.92 3.56
CA PRO A 25 -3.78 -2.21 2.62
C PRO A 25 -3.67 -1.43 1.31
N GLY A 26 -2.99 -0.27 1.30
CA GLY A 26 -2.78 0.56 0.11
C GLY A 26 -1.79 0.01 -0.92
N ILE A 27 -0.90 -0.93 -0.58
CA ILE A 27 0.07 -1.48 -1.57
C ILE A 27 -0.60 -2.40 -2.59
N VAL A 28 -1.79 -2.91 -2.25
CA VAL A 28 -2.60 -3.80 -3.10
C VAL A 28 -3.86 -3.12 -3.61
N SER A 29 -3.90 -1.78 -3.61
CA SER A 29 -4.94 -1.06 -4.34
C SER A 29 -4.78 -1.33 -5.85
N PHE A 30 -5.35 -2.44 -6.31
CA PHE A 30 -5.41 -2.88 -7.71
C PHE A 30 -6.56 -2.22 -8.49
N LYS A 31 -7.16 -1.16 -7.92
CA LYS A 31 -8.19 -0.40 -8.59
C LYS A 31 -7.46 0.62 -9.47
N ASP A 32 -7.30 0.19 -10.72
CA ASP A 32 -6.66 0.87 -11.85
C ASP A 32 -5.13 0.77 -11.87
N SER A 33 -4.60 -0.23 -12.58
CA SER A 33 -3.28 -0.09 -13.20
C SER A 33 -3.42 0.85 -14.39
N PRO A 34 -2.80 2.03 -14.36
CA PRO A 34 -2.21 2.56 -15.57
C PRO A 34 -0.70 2.56 -15.36
N ALA A 35 0.02 1.88 -16.23
CA ALA A 35 1.46 2.08 -16.42
C ALA A 35 1.77 3.47 -17.03
N THR A 36 0.96 4.48 -16.70
CA THR A 36 0.92 5.83 -17.26
C THR A 36 0.19 6.70 -16.23
N GLY A 37 0.85 7.73 -15.69
CA GLY A 37 0.30 8.59 -14.62
C GLY A 37 -1.12 9.09 -14.89
N GLY A 38 -2.11 8.43 -14.28
CA GLY A 38 -3.53 8.70 -14.46
C GLY A 38 -4.19 9.01 -13.12
N PHE A 39 -4.41 10.30 -12.91
CA PHE A 39 -5.43 10.95 -12.06
C PHE A 39 -5.75 10.30 -10.70
N VAL A 40 -5.08 10.82 -9.67
CA VAL A 40 -5.58 10.82 -8.30
C VAL A 40 -6.72 11.86 -8.28
N ASP A 41 -7.98 11.43 -8.39
CA ASP A 41 -9.12 12.36 -8.48
C ASP A 41 -9.30 13.23 -7.21
N ASP A 42 -8.76 12.81 -6.07
CA ASP A 42 -8.52 13.67 -4.91
C ASP A 42 -7.53 12.98 -3.96
N LYS A 43 -6.27 13.44 -3.92
CA LYS A 43 -5.23 12.85 -3.06
C LYS A 43 -5.49 13.07 -1.57
N CYS A 44 -6.37 14.00 -1.22
CA CYS A 44 -6.73 14.29 0.16
C CYS A 44 -7.77 13.32 0.72
N SER A 45 -8.50 12.62 -0.15
CA SER A 45 -9.51 11.64 0.23
C SER A 45 -8.90 10.25 0.49
N PRO A 46 -9.41 9.48 1.48
CA PRO A 46 -8.88 8.15 1.77
C PRO A 46 -9.03 7.18 0.60
N THR A 47 -7.98 6.41 0.38
CA THR A 47 -8.07 5.27 -0.53
C THR A 47 -8.93 4.16 0.08
N PRO A 48 -9.62 3.34 -0.75
CA PRO A 48 -10.43 2.24 -0.25
C PRO A 48 -9.64 1.31 0.68
N GLY A 49 -10.17 1.06 1.87
CA GLY A 49 -9.50 0.26 2.91
C GLY A 49 -8.76 1.09 3.98
N TYR A 50 -8.68 2.41 3.82
CA TYR A 50 -8.27 3.33 4.89
C TYR A 50 -9.48 4.02 5.52
N THR A 51 -9.38 4.30 6.82
CA THR A 51 -10.26 5.29 7.48
C THR A 51 -9.67 6.70 7.27
N GLU A 52 -10.48 7.74 7.48
CA GLU A 52 -10.03 9.14 7.44
C GLU A 52 -8.84 9.38 8.38
N GLU A 53 -8.89 8.82 9.59
CA GLU A 53 -7.82 8.98 10.58
C GLU A 53 -6.53 8.29 10.14
N ALA A 54 -6.64 7.07 9.62
CA ALA A 54 -5.50 6.30 9.11
C ALA A 54 -4.91 6.95 7.85
N TRP A 55 -5.75 7.55 7.01
CA TRP A 55 -5.30 8.30 5.84
C TRP A 55 -4.60 9.58 6.23
N ARG A 56 -5.13 10.32 7.22
CA ARG A 56 -4.47 11.52 7.76
C ARG A 56 -3.12 11.20 8.40
N GLU A 57 -3.02 10.09 9.12
CA GLU A 57 -1.75 9.59 9.65
C GLU A 57 -0.78 9.22 8.51
N HIS A 58 -1.24 8.51 7.48
CA HIS A 58 -0.45 8.21 6.29
C HIS A 58 0.07 9.48 5.59
N MET A 59 -0.79 10.47 5.36
CA MET A 59 -0.42 11.76 4.76
C MET A 59 0.62 12.50 5.61
N SER A 60 0.57 12.37 6.94
CA SER A 60 1.53 13.02 7.85
C SER A 60 2.97 12.48 7.73
N HIS A 61 3.15 11.25 7.21
CA HIS A 61 4.48 10.71 6.88
C HIS A 61 5.05 11.27 5.57
N HIS A 62 4.22 11.91 4.74
CA HIS A 62 4.57 12.45 3.43
C HIS A 62 4.11 13.93 3.27
N PRO A 63 4.49 14.82 4.20
CA PRO A 63 3.96 16.17 4.27
C PRO A 63 4.26 17.02 3.02
N GLU A 64 5.34 16.74 2.31
CA GLU A 64 5.68 17.39 1.03
C GLU A 64 4.68 17.08 -0.08
N MET A 65 4.09 15.88 -0.09
CA MET A 65 3.11 15.46 -1.10
C MET A 65 1.68 15.92 -0.74
N TYR A 66 1.38 15.97 0.57
CA TYR A 66 0.03 16.24 1.10
C TYR A 66 -0.09 17.58 1.82
N LYS A 67 0.82 18.52 1.56
CA LYS A 67 0.83 19.85 2.20
C LYS A 67 -0.50 20.58 2.11
N GLU A 68 -1.22 20.42 1.01
CA GLU A 68 -2.54 21.01 0.76
C GLU A 68 -3.71 20.26 1.42
N CYS A 69 -3.49 19.03 1.89
CA CYS A 69 -4.50 18.18 2.54
C CYS A 69 -4.43 18.24 4.07
N LEU A 70 -3.28 18.65 4.62
CA LEU A 70 -3.01 18.74 6.06
C LEU A 70 -3.13 20.18 6.60
N GLY A 71 -3.63 21.11 5.78
CA GLY A 71 -3.75 22.54 6.08
C GLY A 71 -5.12 22.94 6.61
#